data_AF-A0A0E0R0D9-F1
#
_entry.id   AF-A0A0E0R0D9-F1
#
_cell.length_a   1.000
_cell.length_b   1.000
_cell.length_c   1.000
_cell.angle_alpha   90.00
_cell.angle_beta   90.00
_cell.angle_gamma   90.00
#
_symmetry.space_group_name_H-M   'P 1'
#
loop_
_entity.id
_entity.type
_entity.pdbx_description
1 polymer ?
#
loop_
_entity_poly.entity_id
_entity_poly.type
_entity_poly.pdbx_seq_one_letter_code
_entity_poly.pdbx_strand_id
1 'polypeptide(L)'
;MECFNKIFGVGFLLPSESGLDLGEWWLAMRQNFRNNYKDAIDSLVLLVCWMVWKKRNARVFQNQRRSAGFLFGSIKEEVTIWKEAGVFRNIGE
;
A
#
# COMPACT_ATOMS: atom_id res chain seq x y z
N MET A 1 9.18 3.01 7.55
CA MET A 1 8.81 1.77 6.85
C MET A 1 8.16 0.73 7.76
N GLU A 2 8.30 0.84 9.08
CA GLU A 2 7.52 0.09 10.09
C GLU A 2 6.00 0.28 10.00
N CYS A 3 5.51 1.35 9.37
CA CYS A 3 4.08 1.65 9.33
C CYS A 3 3.24 0.58 8.64
N PHE A 4 3.71 -0.05 7.55
CA PHE A 4 2.91 -1.05 6.83
C PHE A 4 2.69 -2.31 7.70
N ASN A 5 3.75 -2.83 8.33
CA ASN A 5 3.64 -3.93 9.30
C ASN A 5 2.74 -3.56 10.50
N LYS A 6 2.80 -2.30 10.96
CA LYS A 6 1.98 -1.81 12.08
C LYS A 6 0.51 -1.55 11.72
N ILE A 7 0.20 -1.30 10.44
CA ILE A 7 -1.18 -1.09 9.97
C ILE A 7 -1.91 -2.43 9.81
N PHE A 8 -1.23 -3.47 9.32
CA PHE A 8 -1.87 -4.74 8.98
C PHE A 8 -1.67 -5.84 10.02
N GLY A 9 -0.68 -5.74 10.91
CA GLY A 9 -0.42 -6.76 11.93
C GLY A 9 0.03 -8.11 11.38
N VAL A 10 0.32 -8.20 10.08
CA VAL A 10 0.79 -9.41 9.39
C VAL A 10 2.22 -9.15 8.93
N GLY A 11 3.16 -10.01 9.35
CA GLY A 11 4.52 -9.98 8.83
C GLY A 11 4.52 -10.43 7.38
N PHE A 12 4.76 -9.52 6.44
CA PHE A 12 4.98 -9.86 5.05
C PHE A 12 6.39 -9.43 4.63
N LEU A 13 7.07 -10.27 3.85
CA LEU A 13 8.37 -9.96 3.26
C LEU A 13 8.17 -8.86 2.22
N LEU A 14 9.06 -7.88 2.16
CA LEU A 14 8.98 -6.84 1.12
C LEU A 14 9.35 -7.43 -0.26
N PRO A 15 8.89 -6.84 -1.38
CA PRO A 15 9.29 -7.30 -2.71
C PRO A 15 10.81 -7.30 -2.91
N SER A 16 11.50 -6.35 -2.27
CA SER A 16 12.97 -6.26 -2.28
C SER A 16 13.67 -7.36 -1.47
N GLU A 17 12.95 -8.02 -0.56
CA GLU A 17 13.47 -9.06 0.34
C GLU A 17 13.09 -10.47 -0.13
N SER A 18 12.00 -10.62 -0.89
CA SER A 18 11.54 -11.91 -1.38
C SER A 18 12.29 -12.41 -2.62
N GLY A 19 13.00 -11.54 -3.33
CA GLY A 19 13.66 -11.87 -4.60
C GLY A 19 12.68 -12.22 -5.73
N LEU A 20 11.39 -11.97 -5.53
CA LEU A 20 10.31 -12.23 -6.49
C LEU A 20 10.05 -10.98 -7.33
N ASP A 21 9.57 -11.15 -8.56
CA ASP A 21 9.00 -10.04 -9.30
C ASP A 21 7.79 -9.46 -8.55
N LEU A 22 7.47 -8.18 -8.78
CA LEU A 22 6.39 -7.48 -8.09
C LEU A 22 5.05 -8.22 -8.23
N GLY A 23 4.77 -8.82 -9.39
CA GLY A 23 3.55 -9.58 -9.63
C GLY A 23 3.48 -10.88 -8.84
N GLU A 24 4.59 -11.62 -8.77
CA GLU A 24 4.70 -12.88 -8.03
C GLU A 24 4.67 -12.65 -6.52
N TRP A 25 5.39 -11.63 -6.06
CA TRP A 25 5.34 -11.16 -4.69
C TRP A 25 3.90 -10.81 -4.28
N TRP A 26 3.19 -10.08 -5.14
CA TRP A 26 1.82 -9.66 -4.89
C TRP A 26 0.86 -10.84 -4.75
N LEU A 27 0.98 -11.85 -5.62
CA LEU A 27 0.19 -13.07 -5.54
C LEU A 27 0.49 -13.86 -4.26
N ALA A 28 1.77 -14.00 -3.90
CA ALA A 28 2.18 -14.68 -2.67
C ALA A 28 1.69 -13.95 -1.41
N MET A 29 1.82 -12.62 -1.40
CA MET A 29 1.35 -11.76 -0.31
C MET A 29 -0.17 -11.88 -0.14
N ARG A 30 -0.94 -11.88 -1.23
CA ARG A 30 -2.40 -12.09 -1.19
C ARG A 30 -2.83 -13.41 -0.56
N GLN A 31 -2.04 -14.47 -0.68
CA GLN A 31 -2.37 -15.76 -0.10
C GLN A 31 -2.30 -15.77 1.44
N ASN A 32 -1.51 -14.86 2.03
CA ASN A 32 -1.34 -14.77 3.49
C ASN A 32 -2.50 -14.07 4.22
N PHE A 33 -3.42 -13.44 3.49
CA PHE A 33 -4.55 -12.74 4.09
C PHE A 33 -5.83 -13.58 4.04
N ARG A 34 -6.61 -13.58 5.13
CA ARG A 34 -7.97 -14.16 5.14
C ARG A 34 -8.82 -13.46 4.08
N ASN A 35 -9.75 -14.19 3.46
CA ASN A 35 -10.55 -13.69 2.32
C ASN A 35 -11.19 -12.33 2.58
N ASN A 36 -11.66 -12.05 3.80
CA ASN A 36 -12.34 -10.80 4.16
C ASN A 36 -11.42 -9.56 4.17
N TYR A 37 -10.10 -9.73 4.01
CA TYR A 37 -9.12 -8.63 3.97
C TYR A 37 -8.50 -8.41 2.59
N LYS A 38 -8.65 -9.38 1.68
CA LYS A 38 -8.02 -9.32 0.35
C LYS A 38 -8.48 -8.09 -0.42
N ASP A 39 -9.77 -7.78 -0.40
CA ASP A 39 -10.32 -6.66 -1.17
C ASP A 39 -9.84 -5.28 -0.66
N ALA A 40 -9.75 -5.12 0.66
CA ALA A 40 -9.23 -3.88 1.26
C ALA A 40 -7.74 -3.69 0.98
N ILE A 41 -6.97 -4.79 0.99
CA ILE A 41 -5.54 -4.78 0.71
C ILE A 41 -5.27 -4.56 -0.79
N ASP A 42 -6.03 -5.19 -1.66
CA ASP A 42 -5.99 -4.98 -3.10
C ASP A 42 -6.27 -3.52 -3.44
N SER A 43 -7.30 -2.95 -2.82
CA SER A 43 -7.65 -1.53 -2.97
C SER A 43 -6.52 -0.61 -2.50
N LEU A 44 -5.87 -0.93 -1.39
CA LEU A 44 -4.75 -0.16 -0.88
C LEU A 44 -3.53 -0.24 -1.79
N VAL A 45 -3.15 -1.42 -2.26
CA VAL A 45 -1.99 -1.57 -3.15
C VAL A 45 -2.26 -0.89 -4.48
N LEU A 46 -3.47 -0.99 -5.02
CA LEU A 46 -3.88 -0.21 -6.19
C LEU A 46 -3.75 1.29 -5.94
N LEU A 47 -4.19 1.80 -4.79
CA LEU A 47 -4.04 3.19 -4.40
C LEU A 47 -2.56 3.61 -4.33
N VAL A 48 -1.70 2.81 -3.70
CA VAL A 48 -0.25 3.07 -3.61
C VAL A 48 0.38 3.11 -5.01
N CYS A 49 0.11 2.10 -5.85
CA CYS A 49 0.56 2.04 -7.24
C CYS A 49 0.08 3.25 -8.04
N TRP A 50 -1.18 3.63 -7.87
CA TRP A 50 -1.77 4.81 -8.51
C TRP A 50 -1.09 6.11 -8.09
N MET A 51 -0.83 6.31 -6.79
CA MET A 51 -0.14 7.50 -6.30
C MET A 51 1.31 7.57 -6.79
N VAL A 52 2.01 6.43 -6.86
CA VAL A 52 3.36 6.32 -7.44
C VAL A 52 3.33 6.68 -8.92
N TRP A 53 2.39 6.12 -9.68
CA TRP A 53 2.20 6.42 -11.10
C TRP A 53 1.91 7.90 -11.33
N LYS A 54 0.95 8.47 -10.60
CA LYS A 54 0.58 9.89 -10.66
C LYS A 54 1.79 10.79 -10.38
N LYS A 55 2.62 10.42 -9.40
CA LYS A 55 3.86 11.15 -9.08
C LYS A 55 4.91 11.04 -10.17
N ARG A 56 5.09 9.86 -10.78
CA ARG A 56 6.00 9.69 -11.93
C ARG A 56 5.53 10.54 -13.11
N ASN A 57 4.23 10.56 -13.39
CA ASN A 57 3.66 11.42 -14.43
C ASN A 57 3.80 12.91 -14.11
N ALA A 58 3.54 13.36 -12.88
CA ALA A 58 3.73 14.76 -12.51
C ALA A 58 5.19 15.23 -12.68
N ARG A 59 6.17 14.33 -12.47
CA ARG A 59 7.58 14.63 -12.74
C ARG A 59 7.86 14.80 -14.22
N VAL A 60 7.28 13.96 -15.07
CA VAL A 60 7.50 13.98 -16.52
C VAL A 60 6.75 15.14 -17.19
N PHE A 61 5.48 15.35 -16.84
CA PHE A 61 4.60 16.30 -17.53
C PHE A 61 4.50 17.68 -16.88
N GLN A 62 4.79 17.81 -15.58
CA GLN A 62 4.62 19.06 -14.84
C GLN A 62 5.92 19.57 -14.19
N ASN A 63 7.06 18.88 -14.41
CA ASN A 63 8.36 19.15 -13.78
C ASN A 63 8.30 19.30 -12.24
N GLN A 64 7.26 18.78 -11.60
CA GLN A 64 7.06 18.90 -10.16
C GLN A 64 7.82 17.78 -9.44
N ARG A 65 8.97 18.11 -8.86
CA ARG A 65 9.74 17.18 -8.03
C ARG A 65 9.23 17.19 -6.59
N ARG A 66 8.14 16.47 -6.32
CA ARG A 66 7.73 16.19 -4.93
C ARG A 66 8.59 15.08 -4.30
N SER A 67 8.99 15.28 -3.04
CA SER A 67 9.87 14.36 -2.30
C SER A 67 9.18 13.01 -2.02
N ALA A 68 9.97 11.94 -1.86
CA ALA A 68 9.44 10.62 -1.46
C ALA A 68 8.65 10.69 -0.14
N GLY A 69 9.12 11.51 0.81
CA GLY A 69 8.45 11.75 2.09
C GLY A 69 7.05 12.35 1.94
N PHE A 70 6.85 13.31 1.03
CA PHE A 70 5.51 13.89 0.78
C PHE A 70 4.53 12.83 0.28
N LEU A 71 4.97 11.96 -0.64
CA LEU A 71 4.13 10.86 -1.12
C LEU A 71 3.75 9.93 0.04
N PHE A 72 4.74 9.51 0.84
CA PHE A 72 4.50 8.63 1.99
C PHE A 72 3.53 9.25 3.00
N GLY A 73 3.65 10.56 3.25
CA GLY A 73 2.70 11.32 4.06
C GLY A 73 1.27 11.22 3.53
N SER A 74 1.06 11.47 2.24
CA SER A 74 -0.26 11.34 1.60
C SER A 74 -0.81 9.91 1.65
N ILE A 75 0.03 8.88 1.50
CA ILE A 75 -0.41 7.48 1.65
C ILE A 75 -0.92 7.23 3.08
N LYS A 76 -0.17 7.72 4.08
CA LYS A 76 -0.51 7.52 5.49
C LYS A 76 -1.81 8.24 5.87
N GLU A 77 -2.01 9.44 5.36
CA GLU A 77 -3.24 10.21 5.54
C GLU A 77 -4.45 9.47 4.96
N GLU A 78 -4.34 8.98 3.72
CA GLU A 78 -5.41 8.21 3.06
C GLU A 78 -5.75 6.92 3.82
N VAL A 79 -4.73 6.19 4.28
CA VAL A 79 -4.92 4.99 5.13
C VAL A 79 -5.63 5.34 6.44
N THR A 80 -5.32 6.49 7.04
CA THR A 80 -5.94 6.95 8.29
C THR A 80 -7.42 7.24 8.06
N ILE A 81 -7.75 7.95 6.98
CA ILE A 81 -9.14 8.22 6.55
C ILE A 81 -9.90 6.90 6.35
N TRP A 82 -9.31 5.92 5.66
CA TRP A 82 -9.95 4.63 5.41
C TRP A 82 -10.17 3.82 6.69
N LYS A 83 -9.27 3.95 7.67
CA LYS A 83 -9.43 3.36 9.00
C LYS A 83 -10.60 3.99 9.75
N GLU A 84 -10.70 5.31 9.74
CA GLU A 84 -11.82 6.06 10.37
C GLU A 84 -13.17 5.76 9.69
N ALA A 85 -13.17 5.62 8.36
CA ALA A 85 -14.33 5.19 7.58
C ALA A 85 -14.72 3.73 7.82
N GLY A 86 -13.83 2.93 8.44
CA GLY A 86 -14.06 1.54 8.75
C GLY A 86 -13.89 0.58 7.57
N VAL A 87 -13.18 0.97 6.52
CA VAL A 87 -12.79 0.09 5.41
C VAL A 87 -12.00 -1.12 5.91
N PHE A 88 -11.26 -0.94 7.01
CA PHE A 88 -10.47 -1.97 7.68
C PHE A 88 -11.18 -2.61 8.89
N ARG A 89 -12.48 -2.39 9.13
CA ARG A 89 -13.21 -2.84 10.34
C ARG A 89 -13.13 -4.33 10.61
N ASN A 90 -12.97 -5.15 9.58
CA ASN A 90 -12.94 -6.59 9.79
C ASN A 90 -11.64 -7.08 10.45
N ILE A 91 -10.55 -6.29 10.50
CA ILE A 91 -9.18 -6.79 10.83
C ILE A 91 -9.00 -7.33 12.26
N GLY A 92 -10.02 -7.28 13.12
CA GLY A 92 -9.91 -7.64 14.54
C GLY A 92 -11.13 -8.31 15.16
N GLU A 93 -11.67 -9.35 14.53
CA GLU A 93 -12.45 -10.39 15.23
C GLU A 93 -11.74 -11.76 15.16
#